data_AF-A0A963ENY1-F1
#
_entry.id   AF-A0A963ENY1-F1
#
_cell.length_a   1.000
_cell.length_b   1.000
_cell.length_c   1.000
_cell.angle_alpha   90.00
_cell.angle_beta   90.00
_cell.angle_gamma   90.00
#
_symmetry.space_group_name_H-M   'P 1'
#
loop_
_entity.id
_entity.type
_entity.pdbx_description
1 polymer ?
#
loop_
_entity_poly.entity_id
_entity_poly.type
_entity_poly.pdbx_seq_one_letter_code
_entity_poly.pdbx_strand_id
1 'polypeptide(L)'
;MRYRVYCQEFSYEPADAFPDNQEFDEFDANSLHAIIYHKSSGLAAGCVRLVATTGPGGEDLLPFEKNCAGSLDQQYIESLALERDKVCEISRLAVDSAFRRRSGEQVTRYGEVDGLDCSQQERRTFSLIAVTCFLAATALTDISGRTNVFAMMEPFLPRLLQRSGIDFQRVGHDIDYHGMRAPYFVTTQAALDNMRPDLKELYTEVHRRIYEGYKG
;
A
#
# COMPACT_ATOMS: atom_id res chain seq x y z
N MET A 1 10.70 -11.35 -2.10
CA MET A 1 10.50 -10.39 -0.98
C MET A 1 9.19 -10.66 -0.28
N ARG A 2 8.06 -10.60 -0.99
CA ARG A 2 6.72 -10.88 -0.43
C ARG A 2 6.65 -12.16 0.39
N TYR A 3 7.13 -13.30 -0.14
CA TYR A 3 7.18 -14.57 0.60
C TYR A 3 7.83 -14.48 1.99
N ARG A 4 8.99 -13.79 2.10
CA ARG A 4 9.66 -13.62 3.40
C ARG A 4 8.81 -12.86 4.41
N VAL A 5 8.07 -11.85 3.95
CA VAL A 5 7.25 -11.01 4.82
C VAL A 5 5.89 -11.66 5.09
N TYR A 6 5.15 -12.02 4.05
CA TYR A 6 3.77 -12.49 4.15
C TYR A 6 3.65 -13.94 4.63
N CYS A 7 4.57 -14.82 4.24
CA CYS A 7 4.53 -16.23 4.62
C CYS A 7 5.41 -16.52 5.84
N GLN A 8 6.70 -16.15 5.79
CA GLN A 8 7.65 -16.57 6.83
C GLN A 8 7.55 -15.72 8.11
N GLU A 9 7.45 -14.41 7.97
CA GLU A 9 7.50 -13.52 9.13
C GLU A 9 6.14 -13.33 9.79
N PHE A 10 5.12 -12.98 9.02
CA PHE A 10 3.80 -12.67 9.56
C PHE A 10 2.78 -13.81 9.46
N SER A 11 3.11 -14.89 8.73
CA SER A 11 2.24 -16.07 8.58
C SER A 11 0.81 -15.72 8.13
N TYR A 12 0.66 -14.68 7.31
CA TYR A 12 -0.63 -14.32 6.73
C TYR A 12 -1.04 -15.29 5.63
N GLU A 13 -0.04 -15.76 4.88
CA GLU A 13 -0.25 -16.74 3.82
C GLU A 13 0.47 -18.05 4.19
N PRO A 14 -0.15 -19.21 3.91
CA PRO A 14 0.43 -20.50 4.23
C PRO A 14 1.70 -20.74 3.39
N ALA A 15 2.86 -20.94 4.04
CA ALA A 15 4.13 -21.08 3.34
C ALA A 15 4.21 -22.32 2.44
N ASP A 16 3.52 -23.39 2.79
CA ASP A 16 3.41 -24.64 2.03
C ASP A 16 2.60 -24.48 0.73
N ALA A 17 1.81 -23.42 0.59
CA ALA A 17 1.18 -23.05 -0.69
C ALA A 17 2.20 -22.53 -1.72
N PHE A 18 3.42 -22.18 -1.31
CA PHE A 18 4.46 -21.58 -2.17
C PHE A 18 5.78 -22.37 -2.11
N PRO A 19 5.84 -23.59 -2.68
CA PRO A 19 7.03 -24.46 -2.61
C PRO A 19 8.29 -23.81 -3.21
N ASP A 20 8.12 -22.91 -4.19
CA ASP A 20 9.23 -22.18 -4.83
C ASP A 20 9.64 -20.91 -4.06
N ASN A 21 9.12 -20.69 -2.85
CA ASN A 21 9.38 -19.52 -2.00
C ASN A 21 8.99 -18.18 -2.67
N GLN A 22 7.94 -18.19 -3.48
CA GLN A 22 7.41 -17.04 -4.19
C GLN A 22 5.92 -16.89 -3.87
N GLU A 23 5.57 -15.91 -3.04
CA GLU A 23 4.16 -15.57 -2.78
C GLU A 23 3.59 -14.80 -3.95
N PHE A 24 2.49 -15.32 -4.49
CA PHE A 24 1.69 -14.72 -5.55
C PHE A 24 0.21 -15.06 -5.31
N ASP A 25 -0.69 -14.25 -5.84
CA ASP A 25 -2.13 -14.54 -5.88
C ASP A 25 -2.70 -14.32 -7.28
N GLU A 26 -4.00 -14.55 -7.46
CA GLU A 26 -4.69 -14.41 -8.75
C GLU A 26 -4.65 -12.99 -9.33
N PHE A 27 -4.43 -11.97 -8.50
CA PHE A 27 -4.43 -10.57 -8.92
C PHE A 27 -3.09 -10.13 -9.50
N ASP A 28 -2.02 -10.90 -9.27
CA ASP A 28 -0.67 -10.52 -9.72
C ASP A 28 -0.52 -10.43 -11.24
N ALA A 29 -1.31 -11.19 -12.01
CA ALA A 29 -1.26 -11.16 -13.47
C ALA A 29 -1.66 -9.80 -14.07
N ASN A 30 -2.55 -9.07 -13.39
CA ASN A 30 -3.10 -7.78 -13.84
C ASN A 30 -2.66 -6.62 -12.93
N SER A 31 -1.48 -6.76 -12.31
CA SER A 31 -0.96 -5.79 -11.36
C SER A 31 0.29 -5.08 -11.89
N LEU A 32 0.46 -3.84 -11.43
CA LEU A 32 1.75 -3.16 -11.48
C LEU A 32 2.45 -3.33 -10.13
N HIS A 33 3.75 -3.60 -10.16
CA HIS A 33 4.55 -3.74 -8.96
C HIS A 33 5.67 -2.71 -8.95
N ALA A 34 5.93 -2.13 -7.79
CA ALA A 34 7.14 -1.35 -7.54
C ALA A 34 7.96 -2.01 -6.43
N ILE A 35 9.26 -2.02 -6.62
CA ILE A 35 10.24 -2.55 -5.67
C ILE A 35 11.32 -1.52 -5.41
N ILE A 36 11.70 -1.40 -4.14
CA ILE A 36 12.74 -0.51 -3.67
C ILE A 36 13.95 -1.37 -3.36
N TYR A 37 15.07 -1.09 -4.02
CA TYR A 37 16.35 -1.72 -3.74
C TYR A 37 17.24 -0.81 -2.90
N HIS A 38 17.86 -1.39 -1.87
CA HIS A 38 18.94 -0.74 -1.15
C HIS A 38 20.21 -0.76 -2.01
N LYS A 39 20.67 0.42 -2.43
CA LYS A 39 21.72 0.56 -3.46
C LYS A 39 23.04 -0.14 -3.12
N SER A 40 23.52 -0.03 -1.87
CA SER A 40 24.85 -0.56 -1.53
C SER A 40 24.85 -2.08 -1.33
N SER A 41 23.76 -2.67 -0.85
CA SER A 41 23.68 -4.14 -0.69
C SER A 41 23.02 -4.87 -1.85
N GLY A 42 22.32 -4.15 -2.74
CA GLY A 42 21.52 -4.73 -3.83
C GLY A 42 20.27 -5.47 -3.34
N LEU A 43 19.97 -5.47 -2.04
CA LEU A 43 18.83 -6.18 -1.49
C LEU A 43 17.53 -5.40 -1.69
N ALA A 44 16.44 -6.12 -1.95
CA ALA A 44 15.10 -5.54 -1.91
C ALA A 44 14.75 -5.11 -0.48
N ALA A 45 14.41 -3.84 -0.31
CA ALA A 45 14.10 -3.20 0.97
C ALA A 45 12.60 -2.97 1.17
N GLY A 46 11.87 -2.69 0.09
CA GLY A 46 10.44 -2.36 0.10
C GLY A 46 9.75 -2.87 -1.17
N CYS A 47 8.45 -3.16 -1.10
CA CYS A 47 7.63 -3.38 -2.28
C CYS A 47 6.20 -2.90 -2.08
N VAL A 48 5.51 -2.64 -3.19
CA VAL A 48 4.08 -2.33 -3.23
C VAL A 48 3.47 -2.82 -4.55
N ARG A 49 2.17 -3.14 -4.53
CA ARG A 49 1.40 -3.59 -5.68
C ARG A 49 0.21 -2.66 -5.91
N LEU A 50 -0.07 -2.37 -7.18
CA LEU A 50 -1.29 -1.74 -7.66
C LEU A 50 -2.06 -2.76 -8.48
N VAL A 51 -3.27 -3.11 -8.06
CA VAL A 51 -4.21 -3.94 -8.81
C VAL A 51 -5.22 -3.00 -9.46
N ALA A 52 -5.36 -3.04 -10.78
CA ALA A 52 -6.31 -2.20 -11.50
C ALA A 52 -7.48 -3.04 -12.02
N THR A 53 -8.65 -2.43 -12.12
CA THR A 53 -9.78 -3.03 -12.84
C THR A 53 -9.49 -3.08 -14.34
N THR A 54 -10.00 -4.10 -15.01
CA THR A 54 -9.85 -4.27 -16.46
C THR A 54 -11.02 -3.65 -17.22
N GLY A 55 -10.76 -2.56 -17.94
CA GLY A 55 -11.60 -2.01 -19.03
C GLY A 55 -13.01 -1.49 -18.69
N PRO A 56 -13.68 -0.80 -19.63
CA PRO A 56 -15.04 -0.31 -19.45
C PRO A 56 -16.03 -1.48 -19.33
N GLY A 57 -16.81 -1.50 -18.25
CA GLY A 57 -17.74 -2.61 -17.91
C GLY A 57 -17.25 -3.56 -16.80
N GLY A 58 -16.02 -3.35 -16.31
CA GLY A 58 -15.28 -4.20 -15.36
C GLY A 58 -16.09 -5.03 -14.36
N GLU A 59 -16.35 -6.28 -14.73
CA GLU A 59 -16.89 -7.34 -13.87
C GLU A 59 -15.83 -7.88 -12.89
N ASP A 60 -14.55 -7.63 -13.17
CA ASP A 60 -13.44 -8.09 -12.33
C ASP A 60 -13.45 -7.36 -10.98
N LEU A 61 -13.51 -8.15 -9.91
CA LEU A 61 -13.43 -7.67 -8.54
C LEU A 61 -11.98 -7.35 -8.17
N LEU A 62 -11.79 -6.26 -7.43
CA LEU A 62 -10.54 -5.97 -6.75
C LEU A 62 -10.41 -6.87 -5.50
N PRO A 63 -9.19 -7.11 -5.00
CA PRO A 63 -8.98 -7.95 -3.82
C PRO A 63 -9.86 -7.59 -2.61
N PHE A 64 -10.05 -6.29 -2.33
CA PHE A 64 -10.86 -5.81 -1.22
C PHE A 64 -12.35 -6.09 -1.41
N GLU A 65 -12.85 -6.05 -2.66
CA GLU A 65 -14.23 -6.40 -2.98
C GLU A 65 -14.44 -7.90 -2.85
N LYS A 66 -13.49 -8.71 -3.30
CA LYS A 66 -13.59 -10.18 -3.22
C LYS A 66 -13.50 -10.69 -1.79
N ASN A 67 -12.54 -10.20 -1.02
CA ASN A 67 -12.18 -10.78 0.28
C ASN A 67 -12.80 -10.04 1.46
N CYS A 68 -13.23 -8.79 1.28
CA CYS A 68 -13.67 -7.91 2.37
C CYS A 68 -15.02 -7.23 2.12
N ALA A 69 -15.85 -7.72 1.17
CA ALA A 69 -17.16 -7.15 0.82
C ALA A 69 -18.03 -6.82 2.05
N GLY A 70 -18.04 -7.71 3.05
CA GLY A 70 -18.82 -7.53 4.27
C GLY A 70 -18.40 -6.37 5.16
N SER A 71 -17.23 -5.76 4.92
CA SER A 71 -16.71 -4.62 5.68
C SER A 71 -16.97 -3.25 5.04
N LEU A 72 -17.44 -3.25 3.79
CA LEU A 72 -17.52 -2.05 2.98
C LEU A 72 -18.78 -1.25 3.29
N ASP A 73 -18.64 0.08 3.38
CA ASP A 73 -19.79 0.98 3.33
C ASP A 73 -20.22 1.12 1.87
N GLN A 74 -21.02 0.14 1.42
CA GLN A 74 -21.44 0.04 0.03
C GLN A 74 -22.20 1.29 -0.43
N GLN A 75 -23.06 1.84 0.42
CA GLN A 75 -23.82 3.05 0.13
C GLN A 75 -22.89 4.24 -0.08
N TYR A 76 -21.88 4.40 0.78
CA TYR A 76 -20.89 5.45 0.64
C TYR A 76 -20.07 5.27 -0.65
N ILE A 77 -19.56 4.07 -0.93
CA ILE A 77 -18.75 3.78 -2.12
C ILE A 77 -19.54 4.02 -3.41
N GLU A 78 -20.80 3.58 -3.48
CA GLU A 78 -21.69 3.85 -4.61
C GLU A 78 -21.95 5.34 -4.81
N SER A 79 -22.05 6.11 -3.71
CA SER A 79 -22.26 7.56 -3.77
C SER A 79 -21.07 8.33 -4.36
N LEU A 80 -19.88 7.73 -4.39
CA LEU A 80 -18.69 8.32 -5.04
C LEU A 80 -18.81 8.34 -6.58
N ALA A 81 -19.74 7.59 -7.17
CA ALA A 81 -19.99 7.53 -8.61
C ALA A 81 -18.72 7.34 -9.45
N LEU A 82 -17.85 6.41 -9.02
CA LEU A 82 -16.53 6.20 -9.61
C LEU A 82 -16.62 5.54 -10.99
N GLU A 83 -15.85 6.06 -11.94
CA GLU A 83 -15.60 5.38 -13.22
C GLU A 83 -14.78 4.11 -12.97
N ARG A 84 -15.34 2.94 -13.30
CA ARG A 84 -14.76 1.64 -12.93
C ARG A 84 -13.34 1.46 -13.44
N ASP A 85 -13.05 1.92 -14.66
CA ASP A 85 -11.72 1.90 -15.27
C ASP A 85 -10.74 2.91 -14.64
N LYS A 86 -11.16 3.74 -13.70
CA LYS A 86 -10.28 4.58 -12.90
C LYS A 86 -10.00 4.01 -11.52
N VAL A 87 -10.65 2.91 -11.14
CA VAL A 87 -10.53 2.30 -9.82
C VAL A 87 -9.33 1.34 -9.77
N CYS A 88 -8.58 1.40 -8.68
CA CYS A 88 -7.53 0.45 -8.35
C CYS A 88 -7.45 0.19 -6.85
N GLU A 89 -6.71 -0.86 -6.48
CA GLU A 89 -6.35 -1.16 -5.11
C GLU A 89 -4.83 -1.15 -4.93
N ILE A 90 -4.33 -0.44 -3.91
CA ILE A 90 -2.97 -0.60 -3.41
C ILE A 90 -2.95 -1.72 -2.37
N SER A 91 -2.13 -2.74 -2.66
CA SER A 91 -2.00 -3.93 -1.83
C SER A 91 -0.53 -4.37 -1.74
N ARG A 92 -0.29 -5.43 -0.95
CA ARG A 92 1.02 -6.07 -0.79
C ARG A 92 2.18 -5.12 -0.45
N LEU A 93 1.90 -4.03 0.27
CA LEU A 93 2.94 -3.16 0.80
C LEU A 93 3.74 -3.93 1.86
N ALA A 94 5.06 -3.99 1.71
CA ALA A 94 5.94 -4.60 2.70
C ALA A 94 7.30 -3.90 2.76
N VAL A 95 7.87 -3.88 3.97
CA VAL A 95 9.26 -3.49 4.22
C VAL A 95 10.00 -4.70 4.78
N ASP A 96 11.13 -5.04 4.15
CA ASP A 96 11.96 -6.16 4.61
C ASP A 96 12.49 -5.86 6.02
N SER A 97 12.49 -6.89 6.88
CA SER A 97 12.83 -6.74 8.30
C SER A 97 14.26 -6.25 8.52
N ALA A 98 15.17 -6.46 7.57
CA ALA A 98 16.52 -5.92 7.59
C ALA A 98 16.56 -4.37 7.57
N PHE A 99 15.47 -3.73 7.11
CA PHE A 99 15.37 -2.28 6.96
C PHE A 99 14.26 -1.63 7.79
N ARG A 100 13.58 -2.40 8.65
CA ARG A 100 12.74 -1.85 9.73
C ARG A 100 13.65 -1.48 10.90
N ARG A 101 13.65 -0.21 11.31
CA ARG A 101 14.49 0.29 12.41
C ARG A 101 14.24 -0.55 13.66
N ARG A 102 15.33 -1.04 14.29
CA ARG A 102 15.29 -1.80 15.54
C ARG A 102 15.53 -0.88 16.74
N SER A 103 14.55 -0.83 17.65
CA SER A 103 14.77 -0.70 19.10
C SER A 103 13.71 -1.51 19.87
N GLY A 104 13.65 -2.82 19.62
CA GLY A 104 13.08 -3.75 20.60
C GLY A 104 11.57 -3.75 20.77
N GLU A 105 10.80 -3.98 19.70
CA GLU A 105 9.73 -4.99 19.66
C GLU A 105 9.16 -5.13 18.22
N GLN A 106 8.83 -6.37 17.86
CA GLN A 106 8.33 -6.80 16.55
C GLN A 106 6.82 -6.53 16.46
N VAL A 107 6.40 -5.36 15.96
CA VAL A 107 4.95 -5.04 16.00
C VAL A 107 4.28 -4.96 14.62
N THR A 108 4.91 -4.43 13.56
CA THR A 108 4.22 -4.27 12.24
C THR A 108 5.10 -4.44 11.00
N ARG A 109 4.48 -4.68 9.84
CA ARG A 109 5.12 -4.74 8.49
C ARG A 109 5.71 -3.41 8.02
N TYR A 110 5.35 -2.31 8.67
CA TYR A 110 5.71 -0.94 8.26
C TYR A 110 6.81 -0.30 9.13
N GLY A 111 7.10 -0.87 10.30
CA GLY A 111 8.05 -0.36 11.29
C GLY A 111 7.41 -0.05 12.66
N GLU A 112 8.20 0.41 13.62
CA GLU A 112 7.77 0.77 15.00
C GLU A 112 6.66 1.85 15.00
N VAL A 113 5.54 1.57 15.66
CA VAL A 113 4.47 2.54 16.00
C VAL A 113 3.88 2.12 17.35
N ASP A 114 4.55 2.48 18.45
CA ASP A 114 4.06 2.14 19.79
C ASP A 114 3.09 3.18 20.34
N GLY A 115 1.93 2.67 20.78
CA GLY A 115 1.11 3.23 21.86
C GLY A 115 0.20 4.39 21.47
N LEU A 116 -1.11 4.12 21.50
CA LEU A 116 -2.19 5.12 21.55
C LEU A 116 -1.98 6.08 22.75
N ASP A 117 -1.20 7.14 22.56
CA ASP A 117 -1.47 8.53 22.99
C ASP A 117 -0.27 9.39 22.58
N CYS A 118 -0.50 10.17 21.53
CA CYS A 118 0.51 10.79 20.69
C CYS A 118 1.27 11.93 21.39
N SER A 119 2.52 11.69 21.80
CA SER A 119 3.45 12.72 22.32
C SER A 119 4.82 12.67 21.63
N GLN A 120 5.73 13.63 21.85
CA GLN A 120 6.94 13.93 21.03
C GLN A 120 7.90 12.74 20.72
N GLN A 121 7.66 11.58 21.33
CA GLN A 121 8.25 10.26 21.15
C GLN A 121 7.82 9.53 19.85
N GLU A 122 6.76 9.96 19.16
CA GLU A 122 6.27 9.43 17.87
C GLU A 122 7.20 9.66 16.65
N ARG A 123 8.42 10.16 16.90
CA ARG A 123 9.32 10.90 15.98
C ARG A 123 10.53 10.16 15.41
N ARG A 124 10.72 8.84 15.59
CA ARG A 124 11.85 8.14 14.91
C ARG A 124 11.43 7.22 13.78
N THR A 125 10.44 7.73 13.06
CA THR A 125 10.17 7.53 11.63
C THR A 125 9.62 6.16 11.30
N PHE A 126 8.31 6.14 11.00
CA PHE A 126 7.79 5.29 9.92
C PHE A 126 8.86 5.13 8.85
N SER A 127 9.19 3.89 8.45
CA SER A 127 10.36 3.65 7.62
C SER A 127 10.30 4.54 6.37
N LEU A 128 11.37 5.28 6.06
CA LEU A 128 11.45 6.06 4.82
C LEU A 128 11.14 5.17 3.60
N ILE A 129 11.41 3.86 3.71
CA ILE A 129 11.05 2.85 2.72
C ILE A 129 9.53 2.69 2.61
N ALA A 130 8.80 2.67 3.73
CA ALA A 130 7.35 2.61 3.73
C ALA A 130 6.75 3.89 3.10
N VAL A 131 7.25 5.08 3.44
CA VAL A 131 6.87 6.34 2.76
C VAL A 131 7.14 6.22 1.27
N THR A 132 8.33 5.77 0.89
CA THR A 132 8.72 5.61 -0.52
C THR A 132 7.83 4.58 -1.23
N CYS A 133 7.37 3.53 -0.55
CA CYS A 133 6.39 2.59 -1.12
C CYS A 133 5.06 3.29 -1.41
N PHE A 134 4.58 4.16 -0.51
CA PHE A 134 3.38 4.95 -0.77
C PHE A 134 3.57 5.94 -1.91
N LEU A 135 4.72 6.64 -1.97
CA LEU A 135 5.03 7.53 -3.10
C LEU A 135 5.14 6.75 -4.42
N ALA A 136 5.69 5.55 -4.38
CA ALA A 136 5.77 4.66 -5.54
C ALA A 136 4.37 4.21 -5.98
N ALA A 137 3.49 3.86 -5.03
CA ALA A 137 2.09 3.57 -5.32
C ALA A 137 1.38 4.78 -5.95
N THR A 138 1.53 5.98 -5.38
CA THR A 138 0.98 7.22 -5.95
C THR A 138 1.47 7.42 -7.39
N ALA A 139 2.76 7.24 -7.65
CA ALA A 139 3.30 7.33 -9.00
C ALA A 139 2.72 6.28 -9.95
N LEU A 140 2.54 5.03 -9.51
CA LEU A 140 1.87 4.00 -10.31
C LEU A 140 0.43 4.39 -10.65
N THR A 141 -0.32 4.98 -9.71
CA THR A 141 -1.71 5.43 -9.95
C THR A 141 -1.76 6.56 -10.99
N ASP A 142 -0.83 7.51 -10.90
CA ASP A 142 -0.70 8.64 -11.82
C ASP A 142 -0.36 8.16 -13.24
N ILE A 143 0.69 7.33 -13.36
CA ILE A 143 1.20 6.82 -14.63
C ILE A 143 0.19 5.91 -15.34
N SER A 144 -0.52 5.07 -14.60
CA SER A 144 -1.52 4.16 -15.15
C SER A 144 -2.88 4.83 -15.41
N GLY A 145 -3.08 6.05 -14.92
CA GLY A 145 -4.35 6.77 -14.99
C GLY A 145 -5.47 6.11 -14.18
N ARG A 146 -5.13 5.30 -13.17
CA ARG A 146 -6.07 4.65 -12.23
C ARG A 146 -6.10 5.45 -10.94
N THR A 147 -6.90 6.50 -10.93
CA THR A 147 -6.79 7.58 -9.95
C THR A 147 -7.69 7.46 -8.72
N ASN A 148 -8.58 6.46 -8.69
CA ASN A 148 -9.50 6.20 -7.58
C ASN A 148 -8.97 4.99 -6.80
N VAL A 149 -8.37 5.25 -5.63
CA VAL A 149 -7.49 4.30 -4.96
C VAL A 149 -8.14 3.76 -3.70
N PHE A 150 -8.32 2.46 -3.64
CA PHE A 150 -8.70 1.73 -2.43
C PHE A 150 -7.49 1.05 -1.79
N ALA A 151 -7.53 0.83 -0.48
CA ALA A 151 -6.56 0.01 0.22
C ALA A 151 -7.14 -0.56 1.52
N MET A 152 -6.88 -1.84 1.77
CA MET A 152 -7.11 -2.47 3.07
C MET A 152 -5.87 -2.27 3.94
N MET A 153 -6.01 -1.52 5.05
CA MET A 153 -4.87 -1.12 5.88
C MET A 153 -5.17 -1.28 7.37
N GLU A 154 -4.10 -1.37 8.17
CA GLU A 154 -4.20 -1.26 9.63
C GLU A 154 -4.77 0.12 10.02
N PRO A 155 -5.71 0.23 10.97
CA PRO A 155 -6.39 1.51 11.27
C PRO A 155 -5.47 2.66 11.73
N PHE A 156 -4.26 2.36 12.20
CA PHE A 156 -3.27 3.37 12.56
C PHE A 156 -2.54 3.95 11.34
N LEU A 157 -2.43 3.20 10.24
CA LEU A 157 -1.56 3.54 9.11
C LEU A 157 -2.02 4.82 8.40
N PRO A 158 -3.31 5.03 8.11
CA PRO A 158 -3.82 6.31 7.59
C PRO A 158 -3.47 7.52 8.45
N ARG A 159 -3.52 7.37 9.78
CA ARG A 159 -3.16 8.46 10.72
C ARG A 159 -1.69 8.85 10.60
N LEU A 160 -0.84 7.87 10.30
CA LEU A 160 0.58 8.09 10.09
C LEU A 160 0.87 8.75 8.74
N LEU A 161 0.14 8.35 7.69
CA LEU A 161 0.24 8.89 6.34
C LEU A 161 -0.30 10.33 6.22
N GLN A 162 -1.29 10.69 7.03
CA GLN A 162 -1.78 12.06 7.15
C GLN A 162 -0.65 13.05 7.50
N ARG A 163 0.37 12.63 8.26
CA ARG A 163 1.55 13.47 8.56
C ARG A 163 2.42 13.77 7.35
N SER A 164 2.29 12.97 6.30
CA SER A 164 2.92 13.12 4.99
C SER A 164 2.01 13.86 3.99
N GLY A 165 0.78 14.23 4.40
CA GLY A 165 -0.21 14.84 3.54
C GLY A 165 -0.99 13.84 2.68
N ILE A 166 -0.96 12.55 3.02
CA ILE A 166 -1.70 11.51 2.30
C ILE A 166 -2.91 11.13 3.17
N ASP A 167 -4.02 11.81 2.92
CA ASP A 167 -5.25 11.69 3.70
C ASP A 167 -6.18 10.63 3.10
N PHE A 168 -6.16 9.45 3.69
CA PHE A 168 -7.08 8.37 3.36
C PHE A 168 -8.40 8.51 4.12
N GLN A 169 -9.51 8.49 3.39
CA GLN A 169 -10.84 8.45 3.97
C GLN A 169 -11.25 7.00 4.26
N ARG A 170 -11.78 6.75 5.45
CA ARG A 170 -12.32 5.43 5.80
C ARG A 170 -13.66 5.20 5.09
N VAL A 171 -13.85 4.02 4.50
CA VAL A 171 -15.03 3.67 3.67
C VAL A 171 -15.68 2.36 4.08
N GLY A 172 -15.65 2.06 5.38
CA GLY A 172 -16.17 0.83 5.94
C GLY A 172 -15.67 0.57 7.36
N HIS A 173 -16.09 -0.54 7.94
CA HIS A 173 -15.77 -0.91 9.32
C HIS A 173 -14.53 -1.80 9.42
N ASP A 174 -14.09 -2.05 10.65
CA ASP A 174 -12.97 -2.96 10.90
C ASP A 174 -13.37 -4.41 10.59
N ILE A 175 -12.43 -5.18 10.05
CA ILE A 175 -12.57 -6.60 9.75
C ILE A 175 -11.27 -7.33 10.08
N ASP A 176 -11.37 -8.57 10.53
CA ASP A 176 -10.21 -9.44 10.69
C ASP A 176 -9.86 -10.07 9.33
N TYR A 177 -8.84 -9.50 8.68
CA TYR A 177 -8.32 -9.93 7.39
C TYR A 177 -6.81 -9.76 7.41
N HIS A 178 -6.09 -10.84 7.72
CA HIS A 178 -4.65 -10.79 8.01
C HIS A 178 -4.34 -9.84 9.20
N GLY A 179 -5.15 -9.96 10.25
CA GLY A 179 -5.22 -9.05 11.38
C GLY A 179 -6.27 -7.96 11.17
N MET A 180 -6.39 -7.05 12.14
CA MET A 180 -7.37 -5.96 12.08
C MET A 180 -7.07 -4.99 10.92
N ARG A 181 -8.00 -4.87 9.99
CA ARG A 181 -7.94 -3.96 8.83
C ARG A 181 -9.22 -3.18 8.68
N ALA A 182 -9.15 -2.05 7.99
CA ALA A 182 -10.32 -1.34 7.50
C ALA A 182 -10.10 -0.90 6.04
N PRO A 183 -11.19 -0.73 5.27
CA PRO A 183 -11.11 -0.19 3.91
C PRO A 183 -10.96 1.33 3.95
N TYR A 184 -10.07 1.82 3.09
CA TYR A 184 -9.81 3.24 2.91
C TYR A 184 -9.79 3.62 1.43
N PHE A 185 -10.10 4.88 1.16
CA PHE A 185 -10.18 5.49 -0.16
C PHE A 185 -9.37 6.80 -0.20
N VAL A 186 -8.72 7.07 -1.33
CA VAL A 186 -8.10 8.36 -1.65
C VAL A 186 -8.10 8.54 -3.17
N THR A 187 -8.09 9.78 -3.65
CA THR A 187 -7.78 10.05 -5.05
C THR A 187 -6.31 10.38 -5.22
N THR A 188 -5.71 9.99 -6.35
CA THR A 188 -4.33 10.35 -6.68
C THR A 188 -4.13 11.86 -6.62
N GLN A 189 -5.09 12.64 -7.13
CA GLN A 189 -5.03 14.09 -7.10
C GLN A 189 -4.99 14.64 -5.67
N ALA A 190 -5.87 14.16 -4.78
CA ALA A 190 -5.86 14.59 -3.38
C ALA A 190 -4.55 14.24 -2.68
N ALA A 191 -3.98 13.05 -2.95
CA ALA A 191 -2.69 12.66 -2.40
C ALA A 191 -1.55 13.56 -2.89
N LEU A 192 -1.57 14.01 -4.15
CA LEU A 192 -0.56 14.91 -4.72
C LEU A 192 -0.70 16.36 -4.23
N ASP A 193 -1.93 16.85 -4.13
CA ASP A 193 -2.22 18.23 -3.72
C ASP A 193 -1.84 18.45 -2.25
N ASN A 194 -2.21 17.51 -1.39
CA ASN A 194 -1.96 17.59 0.05
C ASN A 194 -0.54 17.15 0.44
N MET A 195 0.22 16.53 -0.48
CA MET A 195 1.59 16.09 -0.22
C MET A 195 2.44 17.23 0.31
N ARG A 196 3.16 16.97 1.41
CA ARG A 196 4.04 17.98 1.98
C ARG A 196 5.19 18.35 1.03
N PRO A 197 5.62 19.63 1.00
CA PRO A 197 6.69 20.08 0.11
C PRO A 197 8.00 19.28 0.21
N ASP A 198 8.39 18.85 1.41
CA ASP A 198 9.60 18.06 1.66
C ASP A 198 9.54 16.65 1.05
N LEU A 199 8.33 16.11 0.81
CA LEU A 199 8.14 14.83 0.14
C LEU A 199 7.99 14.97 -1.37
N LYS A 200 7.65 16.16 -1.88
CA LYS A 200 7.46 16.38 -3.33
C LYS A 200 8.73 16.14 -4.15
N GLU A 201 9.90 16.50 -3.61
CA GLU A 201 11.18 16.22 -4.27
C GLU A 201 11.45 14.71 -4.38
N LEU A 202 11.22 13.98 -3.29
CA LEU A 202 11.34 12.52 -3.27
C LEU A 202 10.34 11.88 -4.22
N TYR A 203 9.08 12.33 -4.20
CA TYR A 203 8.05 11.87 -5.12
C TYR A 203 8.46 12.08 -6.58
N THR A 204 8.97 13.25 -6.93
CA THR A 204 9.38 13.57 -8.31
C THR A 204 10.45 12.60 -8.81
N GLU A 205 11.45 12.28 -7.99
CA GLU A 205 12.47 11.29 -8.36
C GLU A 205 11.91 9.86 -8.42
N VAL A 206 11.05 9.47 -7.48
CA VAL A 206 10.38 8.16 -7.49
C VAL A 206 9.51 8.00 -8.74
N HIS A 207 8.70 8.99 -9.05
CA HIS A 207 7.84 9.03 -10.22
C HIS A 207 8.68 8.92 -11.51
N ARG A 208 9.75 9.71 -11.64
CA ARG A 208 10.66 9.64 -12.80
C ARG A 208 11.21 8.23 -13.01
N ARG A 209 11.68 7.58 -11.93
CA ARG A 209 12.23 6.21 -11.97
C ARG A 209 11.19 5.19 -12.38
N ILE A 210 9.98 5.29 -11.86
CA ILE A 210 8.88 4.37 -12.19
C ILE A 210 8.44 4.58 -13.64
N TYR A 211 8.33 5.82 -14.09
CA TYR A 211 7.95 6.14 -15.47
C TYR A 211 8.95 5.57 -16.48
N GLU A 212 10.26 5.68 -16.20
CA GLU A 212 11.31 5.09 -17.02
C GLU A 212 11.19 3.56 -17.11
N GLY A 213 10.90 2.90 -15.98
CA GLY A 213 10.69 1.45 -15.94
C GLY A 213 9.36 0.98 -16.53
N TYR A 214 8.35 1.85 -16.59
CA TYR A 214 7.04 1.54 -17.18
C TYR A 214 7.03 1.64 -18.71
N LYS A 215 7.86 2.52 -19.29
CA LYS A 215 7.98 2.69 -20.74
C LYS A 215 8.97 1.74 -21.42
N GLY A 216 9.94 1.22 -20.66
CA GLY A 216 10.96 0.30 -21.15
C GLY A 216 10.48 -1.14 -21.16
#